data_AF-A0A928XJ55-F1
#
_entry.id   AF-A0A928XJ55-F1
#
_cell.length_a   1.000
_cell.length_b   1.000
_cell.length_c   1.000
_cell.angle_alpha   90.00
_cell.angle_beta   90.00
_cell.angle_gamma   90.00
#
_symmetry.space_group_name_H-M   'P 1'
#
loop_
_entity.id
_entity.type
_entity.pdbx_description
1 polymer ?
#
loop_
_entity_poly.entity_id
_entity_poly.type
_entity_poly.pdbx_seq_one_letter_code
_entity_poly.pdbx_strand_id
1 'polypeptide(L)'
;MKRRDFLTGLATLSLTGLIKMSLPTKAQAQTNGKIFKGTLEGKIFESLDNGQTWQQTANFGPDCPVLELSEEEEGLFAHLGFQSYNFWLTSPDGRIWRTTNRQASTALYLPFISA
;
A
#
# COMPACT_ATOMS: atom_id res chain seq x y z
N MET A 1 12.33 -10.96 6.44
CA MET A 1 13.07 -10.71 5.18
C MET A 1 13.94 -9.47 5.34
N LYS A 2 15.19 -9.44 4.84
CA LYS A 2 16.06 -8.25 4.97
C LYS A 2 15.70 -7.20 3.91
N ARG A 3 15.96 -5.92 4.18
CA ARG A 3 15.70 -4.81 3.24
C ARG A 3 16.22 -5.07 1.83
N ARG A 4 17.46 -5.58 1.70
CA ARG A 4 18.05 -5.88 0.40
C ARG A 4 17.24 -6.93 -0.37
N ASP A 5 16.81 -7.99 0.31
CA ASP A 5 16.08 -9.11 -0.30
C ASP A 5 14.67 -8.68 -0.73
N PHE A 6 14.05 -7.80 0.06
CA PHE A 6 12.77 -7.18 -0.28
C PHE A 6 12.89 -6.27 -1.51
N LEU A 7 13.90 -5.39 -1.53
CA LEU A 7 14.14 -4.51 -2.68
C LEU A 7 14.59 -5.29 -3.92
N THR A 8 15.39 -6.34 -3.77
CA THR A 8 15.74 -7.21 -4.88
C THR A 8 14.56 -8.05 -5.32
N GLY A 9 13.67 -8.49 -4.44
CA GLY A 9 12.42 -9.15 -4.82
C GLY A 9 11.53 -8.24 -5.68
N LEU A 10 11.47 -6.96 -5.33
CA LEU A 10 10.83 -5.92 -6.16
C LEU A 10 11.60 -5.63 -7.46
N ALA A 11 12.93 -5.76 -7.46
CA ALA A 11 13.80 -5.46 -8.60
C ALA A 11 14.12 -6.65 -9.51
N THR A 12 13.93 -7.90 -9.09
CA THR A 12 14.09 -9.10 -9.94
C THR A 12 12.98 -9.21 -10.98
N LEU A 13 11.89 -8.46 -10.80
CA LEU A 13 10.91 -8.17 -11.84
C LEU A 13 11.43 -7.16 -12.90
N SER A 14 12.65 -6.62 -12.76
CA SER A 14 13.22 -5.59 -13.65
C SER A 14 14.44 -6.04 -14.47
N LEU A 15 15.02 -7.23 -14.23
CA LEU A 15 16.25 -7.63 -14.93
C LEU A 15 16.03 -8.17 -16.36
N THR A 16 14.79 -8.30 -16.81
CA THR A 16 14.45 -8.55 -18.21
C THR A 16 13.68 -7.36 -18.79
N GLY A 17 14.32 -6.19 -18.87
CA GLY A 17 13.89 -5.09 -19.73
C GLY A 17 12.53 -4.45 -19.43
N LEU A 18 12.53 -3.16 -19.08
CA LEU A 18 11.36 -2.29 -19.09
C LEU A 18 10.14 -2.77 -18.27
N ILE A 19 10.29 -2.80 -16.96
CA ILE A 19 9.15 -2.38 -16.14
C ILE A 19 9.65 -1.29 -15.20
N LYS A 20 9.50 -0.05 -15.68
CA LYS A 20 9.28 1.11 -14.83
C LYS A 20 7.91 0.91 -14.18
N MET A 21 7.77 -0.16 -13.39
CA MET A 21 6.62 -0.39 -12.53
C MET A 21 6.75 0.72 -11.50
N SER A 22 6.05 1.82 -11.77
CA SER A 22 5.83 2.88 -10.80
C SER A 22 5.23 2.18 -9.60
N LEU A 23 6.06 1.82 -8.61
CA LEU A 23 5.56 1.41 -7.31
C LEU A 23 4.57 2.50 -6.92
N PRO A 24 3.34 2.16 -6.53
CA PRO A 24 2.42 3.17 -6.04
C PRO A 24 3.14 3.94 -4.94
N THR A 25 3.50 5.20 -5.22
CA THR A 25 4.30 6.04 -4.32
C THR A 25 3.58 6.30 -3.01
N LYS A 26 2.27 6.01 -2.98
CA LYS A 26 1.36 6.12 -1.86
C LYS A 26 1.08 4.81 -1.12
N ALA A 27 1.67 3.67 -1.51
CA ALA A 27 1.47 2.40 -0.80
C ALA A 27 2.38 2.24 0.43
N GLN A 28 2.65 3.33 1.17
CA GLN A 28 3.42 3.32 2.40
C GLN A 28 2.71 4.15 3.47
N ALA A 29 2.51 3.55 4.64
CA ALA A 29 2.00 4.25 5.82
C ALA A 29 2.91 3.99 7.03
N GLN A 30 2.84 4.87 8.02
CA GLN A 30 3.54 4.71 9.28
C GLN A 30 2.55 5.00 10.42
N THR A 31 2.49 4.12 11.41
CA THR A 31 1.65 4.31 12.60
C THR A 31 2.31 3.64 13.79
N ASN A 32 2.24 4.26 14.97
CA ASN A 32 2.76 3.69 16.22
C ASN A 32 4.21 3.17 16.15
N GLY A 33 5.09 3.86 15.43
CA GLY A 33 6.51 3.48 15.26
C GLY A 33 6.74 2.31 14.30
N LYS A 34 5.70 1.84 13.60
CA LYS A 34 5.74 0.75 12.62
C LYS A 34 5.60 1.32 11.21
N ILE A 35 6.31 0.74 10.25
CA ILE A 35 6.18 1.12 8.83
C ILE A 35 5.48 0.00 8.08
N PHE A 36 4.51 0.35 7.26
CA PHE A 36 3.77 -0.57 6.40
C PHE A 36 4.02 -0.26 4.94
N LYS A 37 4.17 -1.31 4.12
CA LYS A 37 4.32 -1.20 2.66
C LYS A 37 3.44 -2.20 1.93
N GLY A 38 2.67 -1.70 0.98
CA GLY A 38 1.86 -2.48 0.05
C GLY A 38 2.64 -2.83 -1.22
N THR A 39 2.25 -3.91 -1.87
CA THR A 39 2.83 -4.34 -3.16
C THR A 39 1.74 -4.58 -4.20
N LEU A 40 2.16 -4.64 -5.47
CA LEU A 40 1.25 -4.92 -6.59
C LEU A 40 0.79 -6.38 -6.62
N GLU A 41 1.49 -7.30 -5.96
CA GLU A 41 1.08 -8.70 -5.77
C GLU A 41 0.08 -8.87 -4.61
N GLY A 42 -0.48 -7.77 -4.11
CA GLY A 42 -1.49 -7.76 -3.05
C GLY A 42 -0.96 -8.11 -1.66
N LYS A 43 0.32 -7.83 -1.39
CA LYS A 43 0.92 -8.10 -0.07
C LYS A 43 1.10 -6.80 0.72
N ILE A 44 0.98 -6.91 2.04
CA ILE A 44 1.39 -5.84 2.98
C ILE A 44 2.48 -6.38 3.89
N PHE A 45 3.54 -5.59 4.06
CA PHE A 45 4.67 -5.86 4.93
C PHE A 45 4.75 -4.82 6.04
N GLU A 46 5.04 -5.26 7.27
CA GLU A 46 5.31 -4.47 8.46
C GLU A 46 6.82 -4.47 8.75
N SER A 47 7.34 -3.33 9.19
CA SER A 47 8.68 -3.19 9.74
C SER A 47 8.62 -2.51 11.11
N LEU A 48 9.36 -3.06 12.06
CA LEU A 48 9.50 -2.56 13.43
C LEU A 48 10.85 -1.89 13.70
N ASP A 49 11.73 -1.86 12.71
CA ASP A 49 13.14 -1.49 12.85
C ASP A 49 13.59 -0.46 11.81
N ASN A 50 12.69 0.48 11.50
CA ASN A 50 12.89 1.54 10.51
C ASN A 50 13.20 1.02 9.09
N GLY A 51 12.55 -0.08 8.70
CA GLY A 51 12.65 -0.65 7.36
C GLY A 51 13.88 -1.52 7.12
N GLN A 52 14.61 -1.92 8.17
CA GLN A 52 15.76 -2.83 8.04
C GLN A 52 15.31 -4.27 7.79
N THR A 53 14.25 -4.69 8.46
CA THR A 53 13.59 -5.98 8.27
C THR A 53 12.09 -5.80 8.08
N TRP A 54 11.52 -6.73 7.32
CA TRP A 54 10.11 -6.73 6.93
C TRP A 54 9.49 -8.11 7.19
N GLN A 55 8.28 -8.09 7.74
CA GLN A 55 7.42 -9.24 7.96
C GLN A 55 6.11 -9.04 7.18
N GLN A 56 5.69 -10.05 6.41
CA GLN A 56 4.40 -10.01 5.74
C GLN A 56 3.28 -10.11 6.79
N THR A 57 2.32 -9.17 6.77
CA THR A 57 1.16 -9.18 7.68
C THR A 57 -0.16 -9.45 6.96
N ALA A 58 -0.23 -9.16 5.65
CA ALA A 58 -1.40 -9.47 4.83
C ALA A 58 -1.01 -9.96 3.43
N ASN A 59 -1.89 -10.76 2.84
CA ASN A 59 -1.81 -11.22 1.46
C ASN A 59 -3.23 -11.38 0.89
N PHE A 60 -3.59 -10.51 -0.04
CA PHE A 60 -4.89 -10.46 -0.71
C PHE A 60 -4.87 -11.17 -2.06
N GLY A 61 -3.71 -11.67 -2.49
CA GLY A 61 -3.50 -12.34 -3.76
C GLY A 61 -3.00 -11.42 -4.88
N PRO A 62 -2.42 -12.01 -5.95
CA PRO A 62 -1.76 -11.26 -7.02
C PRO A 62 -2.71 -10.39 -7.85
N ASP A 63 -4.01 -10.69 -7.84
CA ASP A 63 -5.04 -9.91 -8.56
C ASP A 63 -5.54 -8.70 -7.76
N CYS A 64 -5.02 -8.50 -6.54
CA CYS A 64 -5.46 -7.49 -5.60
C CYS A 64 -4.34 -6.48 -5.26
N PRO A 65 -3.81 -5.70 -6.21
CA PRO A 65 -2.71 -4.77 -5.95
C PRO A 65 -3.08 -3.77 -4.85
N VAL A 66 -2.15 -3.54 -3.91
CA VAL A 66 -2.28 -2.48 -2.91
C VAL A 66 -1.81 -1.17 -3.53
N LEU A 67 -2.77 -0.30 -3.86
CA LEU A 67 -2.55 0.94 -4.60
C LEU A 67 -2.21 2.13 -3.68
N GLU A 68 -2.71 2.09 -2.45
CA GLU A 68 -2.49 3.15 -1.46
C GLU A 68 -2.56 2.57 -0.05
N LEU A 69 -1.71 3.09 0.84
CA LEU A 69 -1.78 2.90 2.28
C LEU A 69 -1.71 4.26 2.95
N SER A 70 -2.65 4.52 3.85
CA SER A 70 -2.69 5.75 4.64
C SER A 70 -2.98 5.43 6.11
N GLU A 71 -2.46 6.25 7.02
CA GLU A 71 -2.89 6.26 8.42
C GLU A 71 -3.95 7.35 8.60
N GLU A 72 -4.99 7.04 9.36
CA GLU A 72 -5.99 7.98 9.88
C GLU A 72 -6.26 7.69 11.38
N GLU A 73 -7.12 8.48 12.02
CA GLU A 73 -7.42 8.36 13.46
C GLU A 73 -7.88 6.95 13.89
N GLU A 74 -8.60 6.25 13.02
CA GLU A 74 -9.13 4.90 13.29
C GLU A 74 -8.15 3.76 12.95
N GLY A 75 -6.98 4.09 12.40
CA GLY A 75 -5.93 3.14 12.03
C GLY A 75 -5.49 3.23 10.58
N LEU A 76 -5.08 2.11 10.01
CA LEU A 76 -4.58 2.02 8.64
C LEU A 76 -5.71 1.80 7.65
N PHE A 77 -5.60 2.44 6.50
CA PHE A 77 -6.48 2.26 5.35
C PHE A 77 -5.66 1.76 4.16
N ALA A 78 -6.22 0.81 3.41
CA ALA A 78 -5.63 0.28 2.19
C ALA A 78 -6.62 0.41 1.03
N HIS A 79 -6.16 0.98 -0.06
CA HIS A 79 -6.88 0.97 -1.34
C HIS A 79 -6.39 -0.20 -2.17
N LEU A 80 -7.29 -1.09 -2.58
CA LEU A 80 -6.97 -2.20 -3.44
C LEU A 80 -7.74 -2.11 -4.75
N GLY A 81 -7.08 -2.50 -5.83
CA GLY A 81 -7.75 -2.80 -7.11
C GLY A 81 -8.09 -4.28 -7.19
N PHE A 82 -9.14 -4.63 -7.92
CA PHE A 82 -9.43 -6.01 -8.34
C PHE A 82 -10.20 -5.98 -9.67
N GLN A 83 -9.56 -6.43 -10.74
CA GLN A 83 -10.08 -6.29 -12.11
C GLN A 83 -10.45 -4.82 -12.41
N SER A 84 -11.71 -4.54 -12.77
CA SER A 84 -12.25 -3.19 -13.01
C SER A 84 -12.77 -2.50 -11.74
N TYR A 85 -12.67 -3.16 -10.59
CA TYR A 85 -13.18 -2.66 -9.32
C TYR A 85 -12.06 -2.15 -8.43
N ASN A 86 -12.43 -1.29 -7.49
CA ASN A 86 -11.59 -0.87 -6.40
C ASN A 86 -12.39 -0.86 -5.09
N PHE A 87 -11.70 -1.08 -3.98
CA PHE A 87 -12.32 -1.07 -2.66
C PHE A 87 -11.31 -0.66 -1.60
N TRP A 88 -11.85 -0.24 -0.46
CA TRP A 88 -11.07 0.16 0.70
C TRP A 88 -11.17 -0.88 1.81
N LEU A 89 -10.03 -1.12 2.45
CA LEU A 89 -9.94 -1.88 3.67
C LEU A 89 -9.44 -0.97 4.80
N THR A 90 -9.84 -1.28 6.03
CA THR A 90 -9.32 -0.65 7.25
C THR A 90 -8.77 -1.71 8.22
N SER A 91 -7.74 -1.35 8.97
CA SER A 91 -7.11 -2.19 9.98
C SER A 91 -6.52 -1.35 11.12
N PRO A 92 -6.89 -1.59 12.38
CA PRO A 92 -6.28 -0.87 13.51
C PRO A 92 -4.77 -1.14 13.67
N ASP A 93 -4.30 -2.33 13.28
CA ASP A 93 -2.94 -2.81 13.56
C ASP A 93 -2.17 -3.30 12.32
N GLY A 94 -2.79 -3.26 11.14
CA GLY A 94 -2.22 -3.73 9.88
C GLY A 94 -2.20 -5.24 9.72
N ARG A 95 -2.88 -5.99 10.59
CA ARG A 95 -2.92 -7.47 10.58
C ARG A 95 -4.29 -7.99 10.18
N ILE A 96 -5.36 -7.40 10.70
CA ILE A 96 -6.73 -7.78 10.36
C ILE A 96 -7.40 -6.66 9.59
N TRP A 97 -7.75 -6.93 8.34
CA TRP A 97 -8.33 -5.97 7.42
C TRP A 97 -9.82 -6.23 7.21
N ARG A 98 -10.62 -5.17 7.22
CA ARG A 98 -12.07 -5.20 7.00
C ARG A 98 -12.47 -4.24 5.91
N THR A 99 -13.43 -4.61 5.07
CA THR A 99 -13.99 -3.70 4.06
C THR A 99 -14.65 -2.50 4.70
N THR A 100 -14.47 -1.34 4.10
CA THR A 100 -15.11 -0.09 4.53
C THR A 100 -15.73 0.63 3.33
N ASN A 101 -16.77 1.41 3.58
CA ASN A 101 -17.46 2.21 2.56
C ASN A 101 -16.78 3.57 2.30
N ARG A 102 -15.49 3.69 2.61
CA ARG A 102 -14.70 4.89 2.30
C ARG A 102 -14.83 5.18 0.81
N GLN A 103 -15.49 6.28 0.47
CA GLN A 103 -15.44 6.80 -0.88
C GLN A 103 -14.07 7.42 -1.07
N ALA A 104 -13.44 7.19 -2.22
CA ALA A 104 -12.18 7.86 -2.55
C ALA A 104 -12.38 9.35 -2.26
N SER A 105 -11.56 9.91 -1.38
CA SER A 105 -11.58 11.34 -1.10
C SER A 105 -11.32 12.04 -2.43
N THR A 106 -12.39 12.53 -3.06
CA THR A 106 -12.29 13.43 -4.20
C THR A 106 -11.55 14.63 -3.66
N ALA A 107 -10.22 14.65 -3.83
CA ALA A 107 -9.42 15.82 -3.57
C ALA A 107 -10.11 16.94 -4.33
N LEU A 108 -10.70 17.86 -3.58
CA LEU A 108 -11.56 18.92 -4.10
C LEU A 108 -10.87 19.51 -5.33
N TYR A 109 -11.48 19.28 -6.50
CA TYR A 109 -11.23 20.11 -7.66
C TYR A 109 -11.62 21.51 -7.20
N LEU A 110 -10.68 22.31 -6.71
CA LEU A 110 -10.87 23.74 -6.62
C LEU A 110 -10.74 24.21 -8.06
N PRO A 111 -11.82 24.56 -8.79
CA PRO A 111 -11.63 25.40 -9.94
C PRO A 111 -10.97 26.67 -9.40
N PHE A 112 -9.81 27.01 -9.92
CA PHE A 112 -9.30 28.37 -9.82
C PHE A 112 -10.38 29.29 -10.39
N ILE A 113 -11.20 29.88 -9.53
CA ILE A 113 -11.98 31.05 -9.91
C ILE A 113 -11.00 32.21 -9.80
N SER A 114 -10.43 32.55 -10.95
CA SER A 114 -9.85 33.86 -11.18
C SER A 114 -10.98 34.88 -11.18
N ALA A 115 -10.95 35.82 -10.25
CA ALA A 115 -11.45 37.18 -10.41
C ALA A 115 -10.69 38.11 -9.46
#